data_AF-A0A3S4GWF2-F1
#
_entry.id   AF-A0A3S4GWF2-F1
#
_cell.length_a   1.000
_cell.length_b   1.000
_cell.length_c   1.000
_cell.angle_alpha   90.00
_cell.angle_beta   90.00
_cell.angle_gamma   90.00
#
_symmetry.space_group_name_H-M   'P 1'
#
loop_
_entity.id
_entity.type
_entity.pdbx_description
1 polymer ?
#
loop_
_entity_poly.entity_id
_entity_poly.type
_entity_poly.pdbx_seq_one_letter_code
_entity_poly.pdbx_strand_id
1 'polypeptide(L)' 'MKQITLSDMQQQSEAAACAPRLRAHRNFHPELSDPIQRLAIAMEPGTYIRPHRHRHTFELLLAAERPFCGAEF' A
#
# COMPACT_ATOMS: atom_id res chain seq x y z
N MET A 1 18.15 6.00 -4.31
CA MET A 1 16.86 5.34 -4.57
C MET A 1 16.54 4.47 -3.36
N LYS A 2 15.41 4.66 -2.67
CA LYS A 2 15.03 3.80 -1.53
C LYS A 2 14.79 2.37 -2.03
N GLN A 3 15.34 1.39 -1.33
CA GLN A 3 15.13 -0.04 -1.60
C GLN A 3 14.23 -0.64 -0.52
N ILE A 4 13.50 -1.71 -0.89
CA ILE A 4 12.75 -2.54 0.04
C ILE A 4 13.37 -3.94 -0.01
N THR A 5 13.78 -4.43 1.14
CA THR A 5 14.27 -5.79 1.33
C THR A 5 13.13 -6.73 1.74
N LEU A 6 13.37 -8.04 1.70
CA LEU A 6 12.43 -9.04 2.23
C LEU A 6 12.11 -8.79 3.72
N SER A 7 13.12 -8.41 4.51
CA SER A 7 12.92 -8.09 5.93
C SER A 7 12.06 -6.84 6.12
N ASP A 8 12.20 -5.82 5.27
CA ASP A 8 11.32 -4.64 5.31
C ASP A 8 9.86 -5.03 5.03
N MET A 9 9.63 -5.93 4.06
CA MET A 9 8.28 -6.40 3.73
C MET A 9 7.66 -7.20 4.87
N GLN A 10 8.44 -8.08 5.51
CA GLN A 10 7.98 -8.87 6.65
C GLN A 10 7.62 -7.98 7.85
N GLN A 11 8.49 -7.03 8.22
CA GLN A 11 8.21 -6.08 9.29
C GLN A 11 6.96 -5.23 9.00
N GLN A 12 6.77 -4.84 7.73
CA GLN A 12 5.61 -4.05 7.33
C GLN A 12 4.31 -4.85 7.36
N SER A 13 4.35 -6.15 7.02
CA SER A 13 3.22 -7.08 7.17
C SER A 13 2.85 -7.28 8.64
N GLU A 14 3.84 -7.48 9.53
CA GLU A 14 3.61 -7.55 10.98
C GLU A 14 2.97 -6.27 11.53
N ALA A 15 3.45 -5.10 11.09
CA ALA A 15 2.85 -3.81 11.46
C ALA A 15 1.42 -3.66 10.93
N ALA A 16 1.13 -4.15 9.73
CA ALA A 16 -0.20 -4.14 9.16
C ALA A 16 -1.16 -5.02 9.95
N ALA A 17 -0.74 -6.23 10.36
CA ALA A 17 -1.55 -7.17 11.14
C ALA A 17 -1.98 -6.61 12.50
N CYS A 18 -1.16 -5.76 13.11
CA CYS A 18 -1.45 -5.09 14.37
C CYS A 18 -2.29 -3.79 14.21
N ALA A 19 -2.50 -3.31 12.98
CA ALA A 19 -3.21 -2.05 12.73
C ALA A 19 -4.73 -2.27 12.64
N PRO A 20 -5.58 -1.34 13.16
CA PRO A 20 -7.03 -1.49 13.09
C PRO A 20 -7.62 -1.63 11.68
N ARG A 21 -6.90 -1.11 10.67
CA ARG A 21 -7.30 -1.18 9.24
C ARG A 21 -6.55 -2.26 8.47
N LEU A 22 -5.75 -3.08 9.14
CA LEU A 22 -5.02 -4.21 8.56
C LEU A 22 -4.02 -3.82 7.45
N ARG A 23 -3.53 -2.57 7.49
CA ARG A 23 -2.61 -2.03 6.48
C ARG A 23 -1.55 -1.12 7.08
N ALA A 24 -0.35 -1.18 6.50
CA ALA A 24 0.80 -0.32 6.84
C ALA A 24 1.43 0.25 5.57
N HIS A 25 1.81 1.54 5.60
CA HIS A 25 2.33 2.27 4.45
C HIS A 25 3.81 2.61 4.65
N ARG A 26 4.61 2.50 3.58
CA ARG A 26 5.99 2.99 3.54
C ARG A 26 6.22 3.88 2.34
N ASN A 27 6.48 5.16 2.61
CA ASN A 27 6.62 6.19 1.59
C ASN A 27 8.01 6.17 0.93
N PHE A 28 8.02 6.20 -0.39
CA PHE A 28 9.24 6.36 -1.19
C PHE A 28 9.53 7.82 -1.53
N HIS A 29 8.48 8.62 -1.73
CA HIS A 29 8.64 10.05 -1.91
C HIS A 29 9.24 10.70 -0.64
N PRO A 30 10.16 11.66 -0.76
CA PRO A 30 10.67 12.45 0.36
C PRO A 30 9.60 13.35 0.99
N GLU A 31 8.76 13.99 0.16
CA GLU A 31 7.81 15.02 0.60
C GLU A 31 6.42 14.82 -0.02
N LEU A 32 5.38 15.29 0.67
CA LEU A 32 4.00 15.18 0.19
C LEU A 32 3.69 16.12 -0.98
N SER A 33 4.53 17.14 -1.19
CA SER A 33 4.50 18.06 -2.33
C SER A 33 5.07 17.45 -3.61
N ASP A 34 5.70 16.28 -3.54
CA ASP A 34 6.27 15.65 -4.72
C ASP A 34 5.20 15.36 -5.78
N PRO A 35 5.52 15.56 -7.07
CA PRO A 35 4.57 15.40 -8.16
C PRO A 35 4.06 13.96 -8.31
N ILE A 36 4.77 12.98 -7.74
CA ILE A 36 4.39 11.56 -7.74
C ILE A 36 4.57 10.97 -6.34
N GLN A 37 3.47 10.55 -5.75
CA GLN A 37 3.43 9.93 -4.43
C GLN A 37 3.58 8.41 -4.54
N ARG A 38 4.80 7.90 -4.37
CA ARG A 38 5.10 6.46 -4.40
C ARG A 38 5.14 5.87 -2.99
N LEU A 39 4.51 4.73 -2.77
CA LEU A 39 4.52 3.99 -1.51
C LEU A 39 4.40 2.47 -1.73
N ALA A 40 4.93 1.69 -0.79
CA ALA A 40 4.56 0.29 -0.62
C ALA A 40 3.48 0.19 0.45
N ILE A 41 2.50 -0.69 0.25
CA ILE A 41 1.43 -0.92 1.21
C ILE A 41 1.40 -2.42 1.53
N ALA A 42 1.60 -2.77 2.80
CA ALA A 42 1.30 -4.11 3.28
C ALA A 42 -0.19 -4.16 3.62
N MET A 43 -0.87 -5.22 3.16
CA MET A 43 -2.30 -5.42 3.32
C MET A 43 -2.53 -6.84 3.81
N GLU A 44 -3.12 -6.98 4.99
CA GLU A 44 -3.47 -8.28 5.55
C GLU A 44 -4.88 -8.71 5.13
N PRO A 45 -5.20 -10.01 5.17
CA PRO A 45 -6.53 -10.51 4.90
C PRO A 45 -7.60 -9.78 5.74
N GLY A 46 -8.69 -9.36 5.08
CA GLY A 46 -9.72 -8.52 5.70
C GLY A 46 -9.49 -7.01 5.55
N THR A 47 -8.37 -6.60 4.95
CA THR A 47 -8.20 -5.21 4.50
C THR A 47 -9.31 -4.83 3.51
N TYR A 48 -9.96 -3.69 3.74
CA TYR A 48 -10.91 -3.11 2.81
C TYR A 48 -10.39 -1.78 2.26
N ILE A 49 -10.30 -1.70 0.94
CA ILE A 49 -10.08 -0.44 0.22
C ILE A 49 -11.39 -0.06 -0.43
N ARG A 50 -12.00 1.02 0.05
CA ARG A 50 -13.23 1.55 -0.55
C ARG A 50 -12.95 1.99 -1.99
N PRO A 51 -13.72 1.51 -3.00
CA PRO A 51 -13.69 2.07 -4.34
C PRO A 51 -13.97 3.57 -4.28
N HIS A 52 -13.12 4.37 -4.92
CA HIS A 52 -13.26 5.81 -4.94
C HIS A 52 -12.80 6.37 -6.29
N ARG A 53 -13.17 7.63 -6.56
CA ARG A 53 -12.87 8.31 -7.81
C ARG A 53 -11.98 9.51 -7.55
N HIS A 54 -10.83 9.53 -8.20
CA HIS A 54 -9.97 10.72 -8.30
C HIS A 54 -10.41 11.58 -9.48
N ARG A 55 -10.62 12.88 -9.25
CA ARG A 55 -11.09 13.83 -10.30
C ARG A 55 -9.96 14.58 -11.00
N HIS A 56 -8.82 14.72 -10.33
CA HIS A 56 -7.71 15.58 -10.77
C HIS A 56 -6.37 14.82 -10.84
N THR A 57 -6.36 13.58 -10.36
CA THR A 57 -5.19 12.72 -10.27
C THR A 57 -5.58 11.31 -10.69
N PHE A 58 -4.59 10.46 -10.90
CA PHE A 58 -4.79 9.02 -11.09
C PHE A 58 -4.01 8.26 -10.02
N GLU A 59 -4.43 7.03 -9.73
CA GLU A 59 -3.68 6.10 -8.89
C GLU A 59 -3.50 4.76 -9.63
N LEU A 60 -2.41 4.08 -9.35
CA LEU A 60 -2.13 2.74 -9.86
C LEU A 60 -1.67 1.87 -8.68
N LEU A 61 -2.36 0.76 -8.46
CA LEU A 61 -1.97 -0.26 -7.50
C LEU A 61 -1.47 -1.49 -8.27
N LEU A 62 -0.25 -1.93 -7.94
CA LEU A 62 0.35 -3.14 -8.49
C LEU A 62 0.57 -4.13 -7.36
N ALA A 63 0.09 -5.36 -7.55
CA ALA A 63 0.34 -6.45 -6.62
C ALA A 63 1.79 -6.94 -6.74
N ALA A 64 2.53 -6.97 -5.63
CA ALA A 64 3.96 -7.27 -5.64
C ALA A 64 4.31 -8.71 -5.25
N GLU A 65 3.71 -9.27 -4.19
CA GLU A 65 4.06 -10.60 -3.67
C GLU A 65 2.97 -11.66 -3.86
N ARG A 66 1.70 -11.28 -3.74
CA ARG A 66 0.58 -12.21 -3.84
C ARG A 66 -0.49 -11.64 -4.76
N PRO A 67 -1.28 -12.49 -5.44
CA PRO A 67 -2.41 -12.02 -6.23
C PRO A 67 -3.36 -11.22 -5.34
N PHE A 68 -3.62 -9.98 -5.72
CA PHE A 68 -4.68 -9.18 -5.13
C PHE A 68 -6.01 -9.71 -5.68
N CYS A 69 -6.82 -10.35 -4.84
CA CYS A 69 -8.18 -10.73 -5.21
C CYS A 69 -9.10 -9.53 -4.94
N GLY A 70 -9.37 -8.75 -5.98
CA GLY A 70 -10.35 -7.68 -5.94
C GLY A 70 -11.70 -8.18 -6.45
N ALA A 71 -12.65 -8.45 -5.55
CA ALA A 71 -14.11 -8.55 -5.76
C ALA A 71 -14.75 -8.63 -4.36
N GLU A 72 -15.95 -8.16 -4.03
CA GLU A 72 -17.21 -8.02 -4.77
C GLU A 72 -17.96 -6.75 -4.28
N PHE A 73 -18.89 -6.25 -5.08
CA PHE A 73 -19.83 -5.19 -4.70
C PHE A 73 -20.93 -5.70 -3.76
#